data_AF-A0A3P7M1E0-F1
#
_entry.id   AF-A0A3P7M1E0-F1
#
_cell.length_a   1.000
_cell.length_b   1.000
_cell.length_c   1.000
_cell.angle_alpha   90.00
_cell.angle_beta   90.00
_cell.angle_gamma   90.00
#
_symmetry.space_group_name_H-M   'P 1'
#
loop_
_entity.id
_entity.type
_entity.pdbx_description
1 polymer ?
#
loop_
_entity_poly.entity_id
_entity_poly.type
_entity_poly.pdbx_seq_one_letter_code
_entity_poly.pdbx_strand_id
1 'polypeptide(L)'
;MAVTGKGFDRHLLGLRLIAANCGDLTPSLFADPTYETANHFLLSTSQITGKEDFGVSFGPAAPDGYGFNYNLQGHHMNLTASAFKSKTPDNSARNLLNCLAASLLDMRKLLESAAEVDISEK
;
A
#
# COMPACT_ATOMS: atom_id res chain seq x y z
N MET A 1 -13.49 7.07 -4.19
CA MET A 1 -13.33 6.66 -5.61
C MET A 1 -13.25 5.15 -5.77
N ALA A 2 -12.28 4.45 -5.16
CA ALA A 2 -12.13 3.01 -5.33
C ALA A 2 -13.35 2.19 -4.84
N VAL A 3 -13.82 2.41 -3.60
CA VAL A 3 -14.96 1.66 -3.01
C VAL A 3 -16.28 1.84 -3.75
N THR A 4 -16.42 2.90 -4.54
CA THR A 4 -17.59 3.18 -5.38
C THR A 4 -17.41 2.68 -6.81
N GLY A 5 -16.45 1.78 -7.06
CA GLY A 5 -16.17 1.22 -8.39
C GLY A 5 -15.53 2.18 -9.39
N LYS A 6 -15.02 3.34 -8.94
CA LYS A 6 -14.36 4.35 -9.80
C LYS A 6 -12.84 4.27 -9.75
N GLY A 7 -12.29 3.15 -9.26
CA GLY A 7 -10.85 2.84 -9.40
C GLY A 7 -10.55 2.31 -10.81
N PHE A 8 -9.31 2.43 -11.27
CA PHE A 8 -8.96 2.12 -12.66
C PHE A 8 -8.34 0.73 -12.85
N ASP A 9 -7.66 0.16 -11.86
CA ASP A 9 -6.90 -1.09 -11.99
C ASP A 9 -7.73 -2.25 -12.54
N ARG A 10 -8.94 -2.46 -11.99
CA ARG A 10 -9.84 -3.54 -12.44
C ARG A 10 -10.47 -3.25 -13.79
N HIS A 11 -10.69 -1.97 -14.11
CA HIS A 11 -11.18 -1.56 -15.42
C HIS A 11 -10.14 -1.84 -16.51
N LEU A 12 -8.89 -1.41 -16.30
CA LEU A 12 -7.79 -1.68 -17.23
C LEU A 12 -7.51 -3.19 -17.36
N LEU A 13 -7.56 -3.94 -16.26
CA LEU A 13 -7.47 -5.40 -16.31
C LEU A 13 -8.57 -6.01 -17.19
N GLY A 14 -9.81 -5.56 -17.04
CA GLY A 14 -10.94 -6.03 -17.86
C GLY A 14 -10.72 -5.78 -19.35
N LEU A 15 -10.29 -4.57 -19.72
CA LEU A 15 -9.96 -4.22 -21.11
C LEU A 15 -8.83 -5.08 -21.68
N ARG A 16 -7.77 -5.33 -20.90
CA ARG A 16 -6.66 -6.20 -21.29
C ARG A 16 -7.12 -7.64 -21.55
N LEU A 17 -7.98 -8.18 -20.69
CA LEU A 17 -8.52 -9.54 -20.84
C LEU A 17 -9.45 -9.65 -22.06
N ILE A 18 -10.27 -8.63 -22.33
CA ILE A 18 -11.12 -8.59 -23.53
C ILE A 18 -10.26 -8.58 -24.79
N ALA A 19 -9.24 -7.72 -24.86
CA ALA A 19 -8.32 -7.66 -26.01
C ALA A 19 -7.63 -9.01 -26.26
N ALA A 20 -7.16 -9.68 -25.18
CA ALA A 20 -6.55 -10.99 -25.27
C ALA A 20 -7.53 -12.07 -25.82
N ASN A 21 -8.81 -12.00 -25.44
CA ASN A 21 -9.83 -12.94 -25.91
C ASN A 21 -10.29 -12.71 -27.35
N CYS A 22 -10.21 -11.46 -27.85
CA CYS A 22 -10.56 -11.13 -29.23
C CYS A 22 -9.50 -11.59 -30.26
N GLY A 23 -8.35 -12.10 -29.81
CA GLY A 23 -7.25 -12.50 -30.68
C GLY A 23 -6.51 -11.32 -31.33
N ASP A 24 -6.79 -10.11 -30.87
CA ASP A 24 -6.17 -8.88 -31.36
C ASP A 24 -4.74 -8.72 -30.83
N LEU A 25 -3.92 -7.95 -31.56
CA LEU A 25 -2.64 -7.46 -31.06
C LEU A 25 -2.87 -6.69 -29.75
N THR A 26 -2.10 -7.03 -28.71
CA THR A 26 -2.13 -6.32 -27.43
C THR A 26 -2.05 -4.81 -27.65
N PRO A 27 -3.05 -4.02 -27.23
CA PRO A 27 -3.00 -2.57 -27.33
C PRO A 27 -1.70 -2.01 -26.77
N SER A 28 -1.10 -1.02 -27.45
CA SER A 28 0.21 -0.46 -27.08
C SER A 28 0.28 0.00 -25.61
N LEU A 29 -0.84 0.49 -25.07
CA LEU A 29 -0.99 0.84 -23.65
C LEU A 29 -0.56 -0.29 -22.70
N PHE A 30 -0.92 -1.54 -22.99
CA PHE A 30 -0.60 -2.69 -22.13
C PHE A 30 0.78 -3.28 -22.40
N ALA A 31 1.43 -2.87 -23.48
CA ALA A 31 2.83 -3.19 -23.79
C ALA A 31 3.79 -2.09 -23.32
N ASP A 32 3.27 -0.93 -22.87
CA ASP A 32 4.09 0.17 -22.38
C ASP A 32 4.77 -0.20 -21.05
N PRO A 33 6.09 0.03 -20.89
CA PRO A 33 6.79 -0.25 -19.64
C PRO A 33 6.20 0.45 -18.41
N THR A 34 5.51 1.57 -18.61
CA THR A 34 4.79 2.28 -17.56
C THR A 34 3.65 1.45 -16.99
N TYR A 35 2.96 0.67 -17.83
CA TYR A 35 1.90 -0.23 -17.38
C TYR A 35 2.46 -1.35 -16.50
N GLU A 36 3.60 -1.93 -16.88
CA GLU A 36 4.30 -2.92 -16.06
C GLU A 36 4.72 -2.32 -14.72
N THR A 37 5.36 -1.15 -14.73
CA THR A 37 5.79 -0.43 -13.52
C THR A 37 4.61 -0.12 -12.59
N ALA A 38 3.48 0.31 -13.15
CA ALA A 38 2.27 0.62 -12.38
C ALA A 38 1.64 -0.64 -11.72
N ASN A 39 1.87 -1.82 -12.28
CA ASN A 39 1.37 -3.10 -11.73
C ASN A 39 2.44 -3.86 -10.89
N HIS A 40 3.66 -3.33 -10.79
CA HIS A 40 4.72 -3.87 -9.93
C HIS A 40 4.63 -3.26 -8.53
N PHE A 41 3.81 -3.86 -7.68
CA PHE A 41 3.55 -3.33 -6.33
C PHE A 41 4.71 -3.62 -5.36
N LEU A 42 5.67 -2.69 -5.31
CA LEU A 42 6.76 -2.70 -4.32
C LEU A 42 6.26 -2.68 -2.88
N LEU A 43 5.13 -2.04 -2.61
CA LEU A 43 4.49 -2.02 -1.30
C LEU A 43 3.02 -2.45 -1.46
N SER A 44 2.71 -3.66 -1.01
CA SER A 44 1.34 -4.17 -0.97
C SER A 44 0.78 -4.03 0.43
N THR A 45 -0.31 -3.27 0.59
CA THR A 45 -0.89 -2.96 1.90
C THR A 45 -2.33 -3.44 2.04
N SER A 46 -2.73 -3.76 3.27
CA SER A 46 -4.15 -3.89 3.61
C SER A 46 -4.43 -3.50 5.06
N GLN A 47 -5.61 -2.94 5.29
CA GLN A 47 -6.17 -2.76 6.62
C GLN A 47 -7.07 -3.95 6.93
N ILE A 48 -6.83 -4.63 8.05
CA ILE A 48 -7.73 -5.66 8.57
C ILE A 48 -7.99 -5.31 10.02
N THR A 49 -9.03 -4.52 10.24
CA THR A 49 -9.43 -4.07 11.58
C THR A 49 -10.57 -4.93 12.10
N GLY A 50 -10.39 -5.47 13.29
CA GLY A 50 -11.42 -6.22 14.01
C GLY A 50 -11.43 -5.81 15.49
N LYS A 51 -12.43 -6.30 16.22
CA LYS A 51 -12.58 -6.03 17.66
C LYS A 51 -11.46 -6.66 18.49
N GLU A 52 -10.90 -7.76 18.00
CA GLU A 52 -9.85 -8.49 18.70
C GLU A 52 -8.46 -7.88 18.44
N ASP A 53 -7.57 -8.03 19.40
CA ASP A 53 -6.19 -7.57 19.33
C ASP A 53 -5.34 -8.64 18.62
N PHE A 54 -5.22 -8.51 17.29
CA PHE A 54 -4.47 -9.45 16.44
C PHE A 54 -3.62 -8.73 15.39
N GLY A 55 -2.61 -9.45 14.89
CA GLY A 55 -1.88 -9.12 13.67
C GLY A 55 -2.15 -10.14 12.57
N VAL A 56 -2.33 -9.67 11.33
CA VAL A 56 -2.35 -10.53 10.13
C VAL A 56 -1.09 -10.22 9.34
N SER A 57 -0.54 -11.18 8.61
CA SER A 57 0.56 -10.93 7.69
C SER A 57 0.37 -11.76 6.42
N PHE A 58 0.89 -11.24 5.31
CA PHE A 58 0.95 -11.91 4.01
C PHE A 58 2.30 -11.59 3.36
N GLY A 59 2.73 -12.42 2.41
CA GLY A 59 3.99 -12.20 1.68
C GLY A 59 3.93 -11.02 0.71
N PRO A 60 5.07 -10.46 0.28
CA PRO A 60 5.10 -9.40 -0.73
C PRO A 60 4.45 -9.80 -2.05
N ALA A 61 3.88 -8.82 -2.77
CA ALA A 61 3.33 -9.01 -4.11
C ALA A 61 4.42 -9.06 -5.21
N ALA A 62 5.63 -8.62 -4.89
CA ALA A 62 6.79 -8.57 -5.76
C ALA A 62 8.03 -9.16 -5.05
N PRO A 63 8.97 -9.80 -5.76
CA PRO A 63 10.17 -10.41 -5.15
C PRO A 63 11.06 -9.42 -4.38
N ASP A 64 11.07 -8.16 -4.80
CA ASP A 64 11.81 -7.02 -4.25
C ASP A 64 10.94 -6.09 -3.37
N GLY A 65 9.68 -6.48 -3.12
CA GLY A 65 8.72 -5.65 -2.40
C GLY A 65 8.51 -6.02 -0.94
N TYR A 66 7.47 -5.41 -0.37
CA TYR A 66 7.00 -5.57 1.00
C TYR A 66 5.52 -5.95 1.04
N GLY A 67 5.16 -6.87 1.93
CA GLY A 67 3.78 -7.04 2.38
C GLY A 67 3.59 -6.30 3.70
N PHE A 68 2.56 -5.48 3.82
CA PHE A 68 2.30 -4.67 5.02
C PHE A 68 0.82 -4.73 5.42
N ASN A 69 0.57 -5.03 6.69
CA ASN A 69 -0.79 -5.06 7.23
C ASN A 69 -0.88 -4.29 8.54
N TYR A 70 -2.05 -3.73 8.79
CA TYR A 70 -2.34 -3.05 10.03
C TYR A 70 -3.76 -3.32 10.54
N ASN A 71 -3.86 -3.45 11.86
CA ASN A 71 -5.09 -3.53 12.63
C ASN A 71 -5.13 -2.34 13.61
N LEU A 72 -6.15 -1.48 13.47
CA LEU A 72 -6.31 -0.28 14.28
C LEU A 72 -7.09 -0.63 15.55
N GLN A 73 -6.51 -0.31 16.70
CA GLN A 73 -7.14 -0.48 18.01
C GLN A 73 -7.40 0.89 18.63
N GLY A 74 -8.14 0.92 19.75
CA GLY A 74 -8.56 2.20 20.36
C GLY A 74 -7.39 3.12 20.75
N HIS A 75 -6.26 2.55 21.16
CA HIS A 75 -5.08 3.30 21.63
C HIS A 75 -3.75 2.84 21.03
N HIS A 76 -3.76 1.85 20.14
CA HIS A 76 -2.57 1.33 19.49
C HIS A 76 -2.88 0.82 18.08
N MET A 77 -1.85 0.41 17.37
CA MET A 77 -1.96 -0.25 16.08
C MET A 77 -1.08 -1.48 16.09
N ASN A 78 -1.60 -2.62 15.64
CA ASN A 78 -0.77 -3.77 15.33
C ASN A 78 -0.26 -3.61 13.91
N LEU A 79 1.05 -3.56 13.76
CA LEU A 79 1.73 -3.40 12.48
C LEU A 79 2.51 -4.67 12.17
N THR A 80 2.31 -5.22 10.98
CA THR A 80 3.09 -6.36 10.51
C THR A 80 3.69 -6.02 9.14
N ALA A 81 4.89 -6.52 8.90
CA ALA A 81 5.55 -6.41 7.62
C ALA A 81 6.25 -7.72 7.26
N SER A 82 6.35 -7.98 5.96
CA SER A 82 7.07 -9.10 5.38
C SER A 82 7.93 -8.62 4.21
N ALA A 83 9.04 -9.31 3.99
CA ALA A 83 9.99 -9.05 2.92
C ALA A 83 10.76 -10.33 2.57
N PHE A 84 11.13 -10.49 1.31
CA PHE A 84 12.01 -11.60 0.89
C PHE A 84 13.48 -11.20 1.02
N LYS A 85 14.20 -11.80 1.97
CA LYS A 85 15.63 -11.52 2.21
C LYS A 85 16.56 -11.90 1.05
N SER A 86 16.14 -12.81 0.17
CA SER A 86 17.02 -13.43 -0.83
C SER A 86 17.21 -12.61 -2.11
N LYS A 87 16.47 -11.51 -2.29
CA LYS A 87 16.45 -10.76 -3.56
C LYS A 87 17.03 -9.35 -3.48
N THR A 88 17.05 -8.75 -2.30
CA THR A 88 17.58 -7.40 -2.10
C THR A 88 18.18 -7.31 -0.70
N PRO A 89 19.51 -7.12 -0.54
CA PRO A 89 20.17 -7.12 0.77
C PRO A 89 19.57 -6.11 1.76
N ASP A 90 19.05 -4.98 1.24
CA ASP A 90 18.48 -3.89 2.04
C ASP A 90 16.97 -4.00 2.27
N ASN A 91 16.29 -5.03 1.71
CA ASN A 91 14.86 -5.24 1.88
C ASN A 91 14.55 -5.87 3.25
N SER A 92 14.34 -5.00 4.23
CA SER A 92 14.17 -5.35 5.64
C SER A 92 12.80 -4.92 6.15
N ALA A 93 11.92 -5.90 6.38
CA ALA A 93 10.63 -5.67 7.02
C ALA A 93 10.76 -4.95 8.38
N ARG A 94 11.85 -5.22 9.13
CA ARG A 94 12.14 -4.51 10.38
C ARG A 94 12.44 -3.04 10.15
N ASN A 95 13.25 -2.71 9.15
CA ASN A 95 13.58 -1.32 8.84
C ASN A 95 12.32 -0.58 8.38
N LEU A 96 11.47 -1.20 7.56
CA LEU A 96 10.19 -0.64 7.16
C LEU A 96 9.32 -0.29 8.39
N LEU A 97 9.16 -1.22 9.34
CA LEU A 97 8.38 -0.98 10.56
C LEU A 97 8.96 0.14 11.42
N ASN A 98 10.29 0.19 11.57
CA ASN A 98 10.97 1.25 12.33
C ASN A 98 10.75 2.63 11.67
N CYS A 99 10.94 2.73 10.35
CA CYS A 99 10.74 3.97 9.60
C CYS A 99 9.27 4.41 9.65
N LEU A 100 8.32 3.48 9.57
CA LEU A 100 6.91 3.78 9.68
C LEU A 100 6.56 4.30 11.09
N ALA A 101 7.05 3.65 12.15
CA ALA A 101 6.84 4.11 13.51
C ALA A 101 7.40 5.53 13.73
N ALA A 102 8.62 5.79 13.25
CA ALA A 102 9.21 7.13 13.30
C ALA A 102 8.37 8.16 12.53
N SER A 103 7.94 7.81 11.31
CA SER A 103 7.12 8.70 10.48
C SER A 103 5.78 9.03 11.13
N LEU A 104 5.12 8.06 11.77
CA LEU A 104 3.87 8.29 12.51
C LEU A 104 4.07 9.21 13.72
N LEU A 105 5.18 9.06 14.44
CA LEU A 105 5.54 9.94 15.56
C LEU A 105 5.85 11.36 15.09
N ASP A 106 6.56 11.50 13.97
CA ASP A 106 6.86 12.81 13.37
C ASP A 106 5.58 13.51 12.89
N MET A 107 4.67 12.78 12.24
CA MET A 107 3.36 13.30 11.84
C MET A 107 2.54 13.76 13.06
N ARG A 108 2.53 12.97 14.15
CA ARG A 108 1.86 13.35 15.39
C ARG A 108 2.45 14.64 15.96
N LYS A 109 3.78 14.72 16.08
CA LYS A 109 4.48 15.90 16.61
C LYS A 109 4.16 17.14 15.77
N LEU A 110 4.13 17.00 14.44
CA LEU A 110 3.77 18.09 13.53
C LEU A 110 2.34 18.59 13.80
N LEU A 111 1.37 17.69 13.90
CA LEU A 111 -0.03 18.03 14.17
C LEU A 111 -0.23 18.67 15.56
N GLU A 112 0.44 18.13 16.59
CA GLU A 112 0.40 18.69 17.94
C GLU A 112 1.04 20.09 17.99
N SER A 113 2.11 20.33 17.23
CA SER A 113 2.74 21.66 17.15
C SER A 113 1.93 22.69 16.35
N ALA A 114 1.06 22.24 15.43
CA ALA A 114 0.22 23.11 14.63
C ALA A 114 -1.08 23.54 15.36
N ALA A 115 -1.42 22.89 16.47
CA ALA A 115 -2.64 23.13 17.24
C ALA A 115 -2.62 24.45 18.05
N GLU A 116 -1.55 25.25 17.99
CA GLU A 116 -1.50 26.61 18.57
C GLU A 116 -1.98 27.72 17.61
N VAL A 117 -2.59 27.40 16.48
CA VAL A 117 -3.25 28.43 15.64
C VAL A 117 -4.69 28.60 16.09
N ASP A 118 -4.93 29.65 16.87
CA ASP A 118 -6.27 30.12 17.22
C ASP A 118 -7.06 30.44 15.93
N ILE A 119 -8.10 29.65 15.65
CA ILE A 119 -9.01 29.87 14.51
C ILE A 119 -10.20 30.75 14.95
N SER A 120 -10.02 31.61 15.97
CA SER A 120 -11.06 32.52 16.46
C SER A 120 -11.39 33.70 15.52
N GLU A 121 -10.75 33.81 14.36
CA GLU A 121 -11.13 34.78 13.33
C GLU A 121 -11.69 34.09 12.07
N LYS A 122 -12.94 33.62 12.15
CA LYS A 122 -13.90 33.65 11.02
C LYS A 122 -15.33 33.83 11.50
#